data_AF-A0A3D3L6T3-F1
#
_entry.id   AF-A0A3D3L6T3-F1
#
_cell.length_a   1.000
_cell.length_b   1.000
_cell.length_c   1.000
_cell.angle_alpha   90.00
_cell.angle_beta   90.00
_cell.angle_gamma   90.00
#
_symmetry.space_group_name_H-M   'P 1'
#
loop_
_entity.id
_entity.type
_entity.pdbx_description
1 polymer ?
#
loop_
_entity_poly.entity_id
_entity_poly.type
_entity_poly.pdbx_seq_one_letter_code
_entity_poly.pdbx_strand_id
1 'polypeptide(L)'
;MMRFPEVFRIDGDAGESGAFLIRIKGSAALRVIASNGGGWEHVSVSLRTRTPTWAEMSAVKSLFWEPEDCVVQYHPPASLYVDYHQHCLHMWRPLDVWVPVPPTWMVGPATPRVSDEDGADGC
;
A
#
# COMPACT_ATOMS: atom_id res chain seq x y z
N MET A 1 9.04 10.03 -1.40
CA MET A 1 8.76 10.10 -2.84
C MET A 1 8.48 8.69 -3.28
N MET A 2 7.32 8.45 -3.89
CA MET A 2 6.92 7.16 -4.39
C MET A 2 7.97 6.53 -5.31
N ARG A 3 8.21 5.24 -5.10
CA ARG A 3 9.09 4.40 -5.90
C ARG A 3 8.27 3.62 -6.92
N PHE A 4 8.87 3.31 -8.06
CA PHE A 4 8.30 2.39 -9.03
C PHE A 4 9.20 1.16 -9.14
N PRO A 5 8.70 -0.05 -8.83
CA PRO A 5 9.49 -1.26 -8.90
C PRO A 5 9.59 -1.72 -10.37
N GLU A 6 10.49 -1.09 -11.11
CA GLU A 6 10.62 -1.20 -12.57
C GLU A 6 10.72 -2.65 -13.09
N VAL A 7 11.31 -3.55 -12.29
CA VAL A 7 11.40 -4.98 -12.62
C VAL A 7 10.04 -5.69 -12.79
N PHE A 8 8.96 -5.12 -12.26
CA PHE A 8 7.60 -5.67 -12.38
C PHE A 8 6.73 -4.91 -13.39
N ARG A 9 7.24 -3.86 -14.02
CA ARG A 9 6.49 -3.04 -14.97
C ARG A 9 6.14 -3.85 -16.21
N ILE A 10 4.91 -3.74 -16.66
CA ILE A 10 4.41 -4.34 -17.90
C ILE A 10 3.92 -3.28 -18.90
N ASP A 11 3.64 -2.05 -18.45
CA ASP A 11 3.22 -0.92 -19.29
C ASP A 11 3.38 0.44 -18.58
N GLY A 12 3.24 1.54 -19.31
CA GLY A 12 3.21 2.93 -18.82
C GLY A 12 4.58 3.62 -18.67
N ASP A 13 4.55 4.89 -18.26
CA ASP A 13 5.71 5.79 -18.28
C ASP A 13 6.64 5.64 -17.07
N ALA A 14 7.91 5.29 -17.33
CA ALA A 14 8.92 5.11 -16.29
C ALA A 14 9.05 6.37 -15.40
N GLY A 15 8.96 6.18 -14.08
CA GLY A 15 9.09 7.25 -13.10
C GLY A 15 7.83 8.11 -12.84
N GLU A 16 6.78 8.01 -13.65
CA GLU A 16 5.55 8.82 -13.48
C GLU A 16 4.30 7.98 -13.22
N SER A 17 4.06 6.94 -14.02
CA SER A 17 2.88 6.09 -13.91
C SER A 17 3.12 4.71 -14.50
N GLY A 18 2.39 3.67 -14.12
CA GLY A 18 2.63 2.34 -14.68
C GLY A 18 1.61 1.29 -14.34
N ALA A 19 1.62 0.23 -15.16
CA ALA A 19 1.00 -1.04 -14.83
C ALA A 19 2.07 -2.07 -14.46
N PHE A 20 1.81 -2.85 -13.42
CA PHE A 20 2.73 -3.84 -12.87
C PHE A 20 2.02 -5.17 -12.66
N LEU A 21 2.77 -6.25 -12.81
CA LEU A 21 2.33 -7.60 -12.48
C LEU A 21 3.20 -8.17 -11.36
N ILE A 22 2.67 -8.21 -10.14
CA ILE A 22 3.44 -8.55 -8.95
C ILE A 22 3.01 -9.92 -8.42
N ARG A 23 3.98 -10.81 -8.19
CA ARG A 23 3.75 -12.13 -7.59
C ARG A 23 4.35 -12.18 -6.19
N ILE A 24 3.49 -12.17 -5.19
CA ILE A 24 3.87 -12.43 -3.80
C ILE A 24 3.84 -13.94 -3.58
N LYS A 25 4.83 -14.49 -2.88
CA LYS A 25 4.90 -15.92 -2.56
C LYS A 25 3.59 -16.38 -1.90
N GLY A 26 2.96 -17.41 -2.46
CA GLY A 26 1.68 -17.93 -1.96
C GLY A 26 0.43 -17.15 -2.36
N SER A 27 0.58 -16.11 -3.20
CA SER A 27 -0.54 -15.34 -3.75
C SER A 27 -0.71 -15.54 -5.26
N ALA A 28 -1.89 -15.18 -5.76
CA ALA A 28 -2.12 -15.01 -7.19
C ALA A 28 -1.37 -13.77 -7.70
N ALA A 29 -1.17 -13.69 -9.02
CA ALA A 29 -0.54 -12.51 -9.62
C ALA A 29 -1.45 -11.28 -9.45
N LEU A 30 -0.94 -10.26 -8.78
CA LEU A 30 -1.61 -8.99 -8.54
C LEU A 30 -1.42 -8.06 -9.73
N ARG A 31 -2.52 -7.49 -10.23
CA ARG A 31 -2.47 -6.38 -11.17
C ARG A 31 -2.40 -5.10 -10.37
N VAL A 32 -1.39 -4.29 -10.64
CA VAL A 32 -1.15 -3.05 -9.90
C VAL A 32 -1.07 -1.90 -10.87
N ILE A 33 -1.81 -0.83 -10.62
CA ILE A 33 -1.66 0.45 -11.33
C ILE A 33 -1.10 1.45 -10.34
N ALA A 34 -0.12 2.23 -10.75
CA ALA A 34 0.55 3.19 -9.91
C ALA A 34 0.71 4.52 -10.66
N SER A 35 0.54 5.65 -9.98
CA SER A 35 0.77 6.97 -10.57
C SER A 35 1.17 8.01 -9.52
N ASN A 36 1.95 8.99 -9.96
CA ASN A 36 2.33 10.16 -9.18
C ASN A 36 1.93 11.42 -9.96
N GLY A 37 0.86 12.09 -9.52
CA GLY A 37 0.35 13.27 -10.23
C GLY A 37 -0.93 13.82 -9.62
N GLY A 38 -1.33 15.02 -10.05
CA GLY A 38 -2.56 15.67 -9.55
C GLY A 38 -2.55 15.96 -8.04
N GLY A 39 -1.38 16.06 -7.42
CA GLY A 39 -1.21 16.24 -5.97
C GLY A 39 -1.28 14.93 -5.15
N TRP A 40 -1.30 13.77 -5.80
CA TRP A 40 -1.44 12.47 -5.15
C TRP A 40 -0.42 11.45 -5.67
N GLU A 41 0.05 10.62 -4.76
CA GLU A 41 0.60 9.31 -5.07
C GLU A 41 -0.52 8.28 -4.94
N HIS A 42 -0.62 7.38 -5.91
CA HIS A 42 -1.71 6.43 -6.04
C HIS A 42 -1.18 5.04 -6.39
N VAL A 43 -1.70 4.03 -5.69
CA VAL A 43 -1.60 2.63 -6.12
C VAL A 43 -2.97 1.98 -6.02
N SER A 44 -3.42 1.30 -7.09
CA SER A 44 -4.53 0.36 -7.02
C SER A 44 -4.06 -1.06 -7.24
N VAL A 45 -4.66 -2.01 -6.52
CA VAL A 45 -4.34 -3.43 -6.57
C VAL A 45 -5.61 -4.19 -6.88
N SER A 46 -5.58 -5.02 -7.90
CA SER A 46 -6.74 -5.80 -8.30
C SER A 46 -6.41 -7.26 -8.65
N LEU A 47 -7.43 -8.08 -8.45
CA LEU A 47 -7.45 -9.51 -8.75
C LEU A 47 -8.75 -9.85 -9.45
N ARG A 48 -8.77 -10.96 -10.19
CA ARG A 48 -9.94 -11.35 -10.99
C ARG A 48 -11.09 -11.94 -10.16
N THR A 49 -10.78 -12.61 -9.06
CA THR A 49 -11.74 -13.52 -8.40
C THR A 49 -12.02 -13.22 -6.94
N ARG A 50 -11.26 -12.31 -6.33
CA ARG A 50 -11.40 -11.93 -4.91
C ARG A 50 -10.75 -10.59 -4.66
N THR A 51 -11.15 -9.94 -3.57
CA THR A 51 -10.49 -8.72 -3.09
C THR A 51 -9.06 -9.04 -2.61
N PRO A 52 -8.07 -8.15 -2.85
CA PRO A 52 -6.74 -8.24 -2.27
C PRO A 52 -6.79 -8.39 -0.74
N THR A 53 -5.90 -9.20 -0.18
CA THR A 53 -5.81 -9.37 1.28
C THR A 53 -5.00 -8.24 1.90
N TRP A 54 -5.14 -8.03 3.21
CA TRP A 54 -4.33 -7.06 3.94
C TRP A 54 -2.82 -7.30 3.78
N ALA A 55 -2.38 -8.56 3.83
CA ALA A 55 -0.97 -8.92 3.67
C ALA A 55 -0.44 -8.58 2.28
N GLU A 56 -1.26 -8.78 1.24
CA GLU A 56 -0.91 -8.40 -0.14
C GLU A 56 -0.82 -6.89 -0.31
N MET A 57 -1.81 -6.16 0.21
CA MET A 57 -1.80 -4.69 0.18
C MET A 57 -0.59 -4.13 0.92
N SER A 58 -0.24 -4.69 2.07
CA SER A 58 0.94 -4.29 2.86
C SER A 58 2.25 -4.54 2.11
N ALA A 59 2.38 -5.71 1.48
CA ALA A 59 3.56 -6.03 0.67
C ALA A 59 3.68 -5.12 -0.56
N VAL A 60 2.56 -4.82 -1.23
CA VAL A 60 2.55 -3.83 -2.32
C VAL A 60 2.93 -2.45 -1.81
N LYS A 61 2.39 -1.99 -0.67
CA LYS A 61 2.75 -0.69 -0.07
C LYS A 61 4.26 -0.55 0.10
N SER A 62 4.92 -1.57 0.63
CA SER A 62 6.37 -1.58 0.85
C SER A 62 7.21 -1.51 -0.43
N LEU A 63 6.64 -1.80 -1.60
CA LEU A 63 7.34 -1.67 -2.88
C LEU A 63 7.29 -0.23 -3.42
N PHE A 64 6.21 0.49 -3.14
CA PHE A 64 5.95 1.81 -3.74
C PHE A 64 6.23 2.98 -2.78
N TRP A 65 6.22 2.77 -1.45
CA TRP A 65 6.42 3.83 -0.46
C TRP A 65 7.47 3.47 0.58
N GLU A 66 7.96 4.46 1.33
CA GLU A 66 8.83 4.23 2.49
C GLU A 66 8.03 3.69 3.69
N PRO A 67 8.67 3.03 4.66
CA PRO A 67 7.98 2.53 5.85
C PRO A 67 7.20 3.62 6.59
N GLU A 68 7.77 4.82 6.70
CA GLU A 68 7.23 5.97 7.44
C GLU A 68 6.17 6.76 6.65
N ASP A 69 5.98 6.47 5.35
CA ASP A 69 4.94 7.11 4.56
C ASP A 69 3.55 6.65 5.02
N CYS A 70 2.73 7.62 5.43
CA CYS A 70 1.32 7.42 5.75
C CYS A 70 0.51 7.28 4.45
N VAL A 71 -0.08 6.10 4.26
CA VAL A 71 -0.86 5.74 3.07
C VAL A 71 -2.24 5.28 3.52
N VAL A 72 -3.28 5.75 2.85
CA VAL A 72 -4.67 5.56 3.27
C VAL A 72 -5.50 4.84 2.23
N GLN A 73 -6.45 4.04 2.72
CA GLN A 73 -7.56 3.52 1.94
C GLN A 73 -8.82 4.21 2.42
N TYR A 74 -9.51 4.90 1.52
CA TYR A 74 -10.72 5.65 1.86
C TYR A 74 -11.97 4.80 1.69
N HIS A 75 -12.91 4.95 2.63
CA HIS A 75 -14.32 4.68 2.39
C HIS A 75 -15.00 6.03 2.10
N PRO A 76 -15.09 6.44 0.82
CA PRO A 76 -15.66 7.74 0.50
C PRO A 76 -17.16 7.77 0.84
N PRO A 77 -17.76 8.97 1.01
CA PRO A 77 -19.20 9.11 1.05
C PRO A 77 -19.86 8.39 -0.13
N ALA A 78 -21.03 7.78 0.09
CA ALA A 78 -21.73 7.01 -0.95
C ALA A 78 -21.97 7.81 -2.25
N SER A 79 -22.19 9.12 -2.14
CA SER A 79 -22.34 10.04 -3.28
C SER A 79 -21.08 10.20 -4.14
N LEU A 80 -19.92 9.84 -3.62
CA LEU A 80 -18.62 9.87 -4.29
C LEU A 80 -18.08 8.46 -4.55
N TYR A 81 -18.85 7.42 -4.22
CA TYR A 81 -18.44 6.04 -4.41
C TYR A 81 -18.47 5.71 -5.91
N VAL A 82 -17.33 5.27 -6.44
CA VAL A 82 -17.19 4.79 -7.81
C VAL A 82 -16.75 3.34 -7.75
N ASP A 83 -17.60 2.42 -8.23
CA ASP A 83 -17.29 1.00 -8.33
C ASP A 83 -17.16 0.59 -9.79
N TYR A 84 -15.94 0.68 -10.30
CA TYR A 84 -15.61 0.22 -11.65
C TYR A 84 -15.05 -1.21 -11.66
N HIS A 85 -14.42 -1.64 -10.56
CA HIS A 85 -13.72 -2.91 -10.49
C HIS A 85 -13.90 -3.54 -9.10
N GLN A 86 -14.85 -4.48 -9.01
CA GLN A 86 -15.35 -5.11 -7.76
C GLN A 86 -14.27 -5.63 -6.79
N HIS A 87 -13.11 -6.02 -7.31
CA HIS A 87 -12.00 -6.57 -6.54
C HIS A 87 -10.75 -5.70 -6.59
N CYS A 88 -10.93 -4.38 -6.61
CA CYS A 88 -9.86 -3.40 -6.62
C CYS A 88 -9.83 -2.62 -5.30
N LEU A 89 -8.66 -2.57 -4.66
CA LEU A 89 -8.42 -1.71 -3.51
C LEU A 89 -7.44 -0.61 -3.89
N HIS A 90 -7.61 0.57 -3.30
CA HIS A 90 -6.85 1.76 -3.65
C HIS A 90 -6.15 2.32 -2.42
N MET A 91 -4.87 2.62 -2.56
CA MET A 91 -4.00 3.27 -1.60
C MET A 91 -3.60 4.64 -2.13
N TRP A 92 -3.66 5.64 -1.26
CA TRP A 92 -3.42 7.04 -1.61
C TRP A 92 -2.51 7.72 -0.59
N ARG A 93 -1.69 8.65 -1.05
CA ARG A 93 -0.95 9.60 -0.21
C ARG A 93 -0.97 10.98 -0.87
N PRO A 94 -1.54 12.01 -0.22
CA PRO A 94 -1.45 13.38 -0.73
C PRO A 94 -0.01 13.91 -0.58
N LEU A 95 0.45 14.73 -1.53
CA LEU A 95 1.81 15.26 -1.55
C LEU A 95 1.97 16.51 -0.67
N ASP A 96 0.97 17.38 -0.68
CA ASP A 96 1.05 18.72 -0.09
C ASP A 96 0.20 18.89 1.18
N VAL A 97 -0.40 17.80 1.68
CA VAL A 97 -1.32 17.83 2.82
C VAL A 97 -0.93 16.75 3.81
N TRP A 98 -0.91 17.10 5.09
CA TRP A 98 -0.72 16.12 6.15
C TRP A 98 -1.97 15.26 6.33
N VAL A 99 -1.78 13.94 6.35
CA VAL A 99 -2.86 12.98 6.62
C VAL A 99 -3.03 12.86 8.13
N PRO A 100 -4.22 13.15 8.68
CA PRO A 100 -4.46 12.95 10.09
C PRO A 100 -4.43 11.49 10.47
N VAL A 101 -3.61 11.18 11.47
CA VAL A 101 -3.58 9.88 12.14
C VAL A 101 -4.18 9.99 13.53
N PRO A 102 -4.95 9.00 14.00
CA PRO A 102 -5.44 9.01 15.37
C PRO A 102 -4.24 8.98 16.34
N PRO A 103 -4.36 9.61 17.52
CA PRO A 103 -3.39 9.41 18.60
C PRO A 103 -3.18 7.92 18.88
N THR A 104 -1.93 7.51 19.12
CA THR A 104 -1.56 6.09 19.26
C THR A 104 -2.34 5.37 20.35
N TRP A 105 -2.69 6.05 21.44
CA TRP A 105 -3.50 5.51 22.54
C TRP A 105 -4.93 5.12 22.14
N MET A 106 -5.48 5.68 21.06
CA MET A 106 -6.79 5.27 20.52
C MET A 106 -6.71 3.99 19.69
N VAL A 107 -5.51 3.65 19.20
CA VAL A 107 -5.29 2.46 18.35
C VAL A 107 -5.00 1.23 19.22
N GLY A 108 -4.21 1.41 20.29
CA GLY A 108 -3.90 0.35 21.23
C GLY A 108 -2.90 0.78 22.31
N PRO A 109 -2.67 -0.07 23.32
CA PRO A 109 -1.69 0.20 24.37
C PRO A 109 -0.28 0.34 23.78
N ALA A 110 0.46 1.36 24.20
CA ALA A 110 1.85 1.56 23.85
C ALA A 110 2.75 0.63 24.71
N THR A 111 2.61 -0.68 24.55
CA THR A 111 3.59 -1.62 25.11
C THR A 111 4.89 -1.49 24.32
N PRO A 112 6.04 -1.21 24.96
CA PRO A 112 7.33 -1.25 24.29
C PRO A 112 7.51 -2.61 23.62
N ARG A 113 7.94 -2.64 22.35
CA ARG A 113 8.37 -3.89 21.73
C ARG A 113 9.61 -4.34 22.52
N VAL A 114 9.55 -5.52 23.14
CA VAL A 114 10.74 -6.17 23.68
C VAL A 114 11.65 -6.43 22.48
N SER A 115 12.84 -5.85 22.49
CA SER A 115 13.86 -6.08 21.47
C SER A 115 14.28 -7.55 21.51
N ASP A 116 14.24 -8.23 20.36
CA ASP A 116 14.63 -9.63 20.19
C ASP A 116 16.17 -9.84 20.28
N GLU A 117 16.85 -9.26 21.28
CA GLU A 117 18.33 -9.35 21.40
C GLU A 117 18.86 -10.09 22.64
N ASP A 118 18.05 -10.56 23.57
CA ASP A 118 18.56 -11.27 24.76
C ASP A 118 18.14 -12.74 24.82
N GLY A 119 18.67 -13.56 23.89
CA GLY A 119 18.44 -15.01 23.87
C GLY A 119 19.62 -15.88 23.46
N ALA A 120 20.80 -15.31 23.23
CA ALA A 120 22.03 -16.07 23.06
C ALA A 120 22.88 -15.91 24.32
N ASP A 121 22.54 -16.64 25.37
CA ASP A 121 23.48 -17.03 26.44
C ASP A 121 22.81 -18.05 27.39
N GLY A 122 23.38 -19.25 27.48
CA GLY A 122 23.14 -20.14 28.62
C GLY A 122 23.03 -21.63 28.31
N CYS A 123 24.20 -22.29 28.22
CA CYS A 123 24.53 -23.69 28.55
C CYS A 123 23.75 -24.85 27.90
#